data_AF-A0A2J6PGZ6-F1
#
_entry.id   AF-A0A2J6PGZ6-F1
#
_cell.length_a   1.000
_cell.length_b   1.000
_cell.length_c   1.000
_cell.angle_alpha   90.00
_cell.angle_beta   90.00
_cell.angle_gamma   90.00
#
_symmetry.space_group_name_H-M   'P 1'
#
loop_
_entity.id
_entity.type
_entity.pdbx_description
1 polymer ?
#
loop_
_entity_poly.entity_id
_entity_poly.type
_entity_poly.pdbx_seq_one_letter_code
_entity_poly.pdbx_strand_id
1 'polypeptide(L)'
;MIPEEEWDEYISLKTLMNTGREKWEEWAGILAQIVIRHGVTTLDEKVVKNLVFALFNNNLSMELPLLQDAVKYPKGNGTICSGICLEPFASMVNHSCDPNSWWTFNGRELQMRAVRDISAGEELTMSYITVSGSYNIRQESLLTGWGFKYFAPIEVYQDCIDHILEAGYSIGTWPVPHLYRQVFRVQLNSGQLVEAAKTWLKYYYQIQPVSFPRFFPDERVLNLKKLVSLIRAVESSQSPLVTEDVKKIIPYVLAYLSRRLCRQTKKCFGADTEIAEFEEVQLQKYFGQCTDGLNNRTRYKQEVKVLLDWAGVSNVLKSDL
;
A
#
# COMPACT_ATOMS: atom_id res chain seq x y z
N MET A 1 40.81 9.02 8.27
CA MET A 1 40.00 10.23 8.02
C MET A 1 39.32 9.98 6.68
N ILE A 2 38.03 10.29 6.55
CA ILE A 2 37.29 10.08 5.30
C ILE A 2 37.90 11.02 4.23
N PRO A 3 38.19 10.53 3.01
CA PRO A 3 38.66 11.39 1.92
C PRO A 3 37.71 12.55 1.66
N GLU A 4 38.24 13.71 1.29
CA GLU A 4 37.43 14.92 1.06
C GLU A 4 36.41 14.73 -0.09
N GLU A 5 36.79 13.93 -1.10
CA GLU A 5 35.95 13.55 -2.24
C GLU A 5 34.77 12.63 -1.87
N GLU A 6 34.87 11.85 -0.80
CA GLU A 6 33.79 10.98 -0.32
C GLU A 6 32.83 11.73 0.63
N TRP A 7 33.25 12.90 1.16
CA TRP A 7 32.48 13.64 2.16
C TRP A 7 31.12 14.10 1.64
N ASP A 8 31.05 14.46 0.36
CA ASP A 8 29.81 14.87 -0.30
C ASP A 8 28.76 13.76 -0.28
N GLU A 9 29.17 12.48 -0.40
CA GLU A 9 28.24 11.35 -0.34
C GLU A 9 27.56 11.27 1.03
N TYR A 10 28.34 11.39 2.11
CA TYR A 10 27.81 11.36 3.49
C TYR A 10 26.90 12.54 3.80
N ILE A 11 27.25 13.74 3.31
CA ILE A 11 26.44 14.95 3.51
C ILE A 11 25.15 14.91 2.70
N SER A 12 25.16 14.23 1.55
CA SER A 12 23.99 14.07 0.68
C SER A 12 22.97 13.03 1.18
N LEU A 13 23.32 12.26 2.23
CA LEU A 13 22.46 11.22 2.76
C LEU A 13 21.10 11.76 3.20
N LYS A 14 20.06 10.97 2.90
CA LYS A 14 18.68 11.36 3.15
C LYS A 14 18.44 11.55 4.65
N THR A 15 17.95 12.73 4.98
CA THR A 15 17.51 13.12 6.30
C THR A 15 15.99 13.25 6.25
N LEU A 16 15.29 12.12 6.32
CA LEU A 16 13.83 12.11 6.21
C LEU A 16 13.20 12.87 7.40
N MET A 17 12.83 14.11 7.17
CA MET A 17 12.09 14.96 8.10
C MET A 17 10.57 14.72 7.92
N ASN A 18 10.14 13.50 8.23
CA ASN A 18 8.75 13.09 8.10
C ASN A 18 8.08 12.91 9.48
N THR A 19 6.75 12.79 9.44
CA THR A 19 5.91 12.49 10.61
C THR A 19 6.43 11.28 11.39
N GLY A 20 6.59 11.44 12.71
CA GLY A 20 7.08 10.40 13.62
C GLY A 20 8.58 10.45 13.92
N ARG A 21 9.32 11.41 13.36
CA ARG A 21 10.78 11.59 13.57
C ARG A 21 11.14 12.73 14.52
N GLU A 22 10.17 13.42 15.11
CA GLU A 22 10.38 14.67 15.85
C GLU A 22 11.35 14.48 17.03
N LYS A 23 11.22 13.35 17.74
CA LYS A 23 12.13 12.98 18.83
C LYS A 23 13.57 12.79 18.34
N TRP A 24 13.76 12.15 17.18
CA TRP A 24 15.10 11.90 16.64
C TRP A 24 15.80 13.20 16.24
N GLU A 25 15.03 14.18 15.75
CA GLU A 25 15.56 15.50 15.44
C GLU A 25 16.01 16.25 16.71
N GLU A 26 15.20 16.19 17.78
CA GLU A 26 15.54 16.74 19.08
C GLU A 26 16.85 16.13 19.62
N TRP A 27 16.95 14.80 19.60
CA TRP A 27 18.17 14.09 19.99
C TRP A 27 19.38 14.47 19.13
N ALA A 28 19.21 14.63 17.82
CA ALA A 28 20.29 15.06 16.94
C ALA A 28 20.80 16.48 17.30
N GLY A 29 19.90 17.39 17.65
CA GLY A 29 20.26 18.73 18.14
C GLY A 29 21.05 18.69 19.44
N ILE A 30 20.59 17.92 20.43
CA ILE A 30 21.28 17.75 21.71
C ILE A 30 22.69 17.19 21.51
N LEU A 31 22.82 16.14 20.68
CA LEU A 31 24.12 15.52 20.41
C LEU A 31 25.07 16.48 19.68
N ALA A 32 24.58 17.26 18.72
CA ALA A 32 25.38 18.26 18.03
C ALA A 32 25.94 19.30 19.02
N GLN A 33 25.10 19.81 19.92
CA GLN A 33 25.52 20.75 20.96
C GLN A 33 26.61 20.17 21.87
N ILE A 34 26.48 18.90 22.26
CA ILE A 34 27.50 18.22 23.08
C ILE A 34 28.83 18.14 22.32
N VAL A 35 28.81 17.71 21.06
CA VAL A 35 30.01 17.58 20.21
C VAL A 35 30.74 18.93 20.07
N ILE A 36 30.01 20.01 19.82
CA ILE A 36 30.55 21.37 19.72
C ILE A 36 31.09 21.86 21.06
N ARG A 37 30.33 21.70 22.15
CA ARG A 37 30.71 22.16 23.49
C ARG A 37 32.01 21.52 23.98
N HIS A 38 32.25 20.27 23.62
CA HIS A 38 33.47 19.54 24.00
C HIS A 38 34.63 19.74 23.00
N GLY A 39 34.47 20.55 21.96
CA GLY A 39 35.52 20.83 20.99
C GLY A 39 35.98 19.59 20.21
N VAL A 40 35.09 18.62 20.00
CA VAL A 40 35.40 17.36 19.31
C VAL A 40 35.66 17.59 17.81
N THR A 41 35.10 18.66 17.24
CA THR A 41 35.21 19.01 15.83
C THR A 41 35.26 20.52 15.62
N THR A 42 35.75 20.93 14.45
CA THR A 42 35.74 22.31 13.95
C THR A 42 34.56 22.60 13.00
N LEU A 43 33.73 21.61 12.71
CA LEU A 43 32.54 21.76 11.86
C LEU A 43 31.46 22.62 12.54
N ASP A 44 30.65 23.30 11.74
CA ASP A 44 29.50 24.07 12.23
C ASP A 44 28.44 23.15 12.87
N GLU A 45 27.74 23.64 13.90
CA GLU A 45 26.73 22.88 14.64
C GLU A 45 25.64 22.33 13.73
N LYS A 46 25.24 23.11 12.71
CA LYS A 46 24.24 22.69 11.73
C LYS A 46 24.70 21.48 10.92
N VAL A 47 25.99 21.46 10.53
CA VAL A 47 26.58 20.32 9.80
C VAL A 47 26.63 19.10 10.70
N VAL A 48 27.04 19.27 11.97
CA VAL A 48 27.06 18.17 12.94
C VAL A 48 25.66 17.62 13.19
N LYS A 49 24.65 18.47 13.37
CA LYS A 49 23.25 18.04 13.53
C LYS A 49 22.79 17.22 12.33
N ASN A 50 23.08 17.69 11.12
CA ASN A 50 22.72 16.98 9.88
C ASN A 50 23.40 15.60 9.79
N LEU A 51 24.68 15.51 10.14
CA LEU A 51 25.42 14.24 10.15
C LEU A 51 24.88 13.24 11.17
N VAL A 52 24.57 13.70 12.40
CA VAL A 52 23.95 12.85 13.43
C VAL A 52 22.58 12.35 12.95
N PHE A 53 21.82 13.23 12.31
CA PHE A 53 20.51 12.85 11.78
C PHE A 53 20.61 11.92 10.57
N ALA A 54 21.60 12.11 9.69
CA ALA A 54 21.92 11.19 8.60
C ALA A 54 22.30 9.81 9.17
N LEU A 55 23.12 9.75 10.22
CA LEU A 55 23.45 8.50 10.91
C LEU A 55 22.18 7.80 11.41
N PHE A 56 21.28 8.49 12.10
CA PHE A 56 20.02 7.87 12.57
C PHE A 56 19.12 7.34 11.45
N ASN A 57 19.14 7.97 10.29
CA ASN A 57 18.28 7.58 9.16
C ASN A 57 18.89 6.51 8.25
N ASN A 58 20.20 6.29 8.29
CA ASN A 58 20.90 5.51 7.27
C ASN A 58 21.82 4.42 7.84
N ASN A 59 21.87 4.28 9.17
CA ASN A 59 22.77 3.32 9.78
C ASN A 59 22.31 1.86 9.60
N LEU A 60 23.31 0.99 9.51
CA LEU A 60 23.16 -0.47 9.55
C LEU A 60 23.79 -1.01 10.83
N SER A 61 23.09 -1.94 11.48
CA SER A 61 23.66 -2.69 12.60
C SER A 61 24.67 -3.71 12.07
N MET A 62 25.89 -3.65 12.59
CA MET A 62 26.93 -4.64 12.30
C MET A 62 26.66 -5.89 13.12
N GLU A 63 26.08 -6.89 12.49
CA GLU A 63 25.79 -8.19 13.09
C GLU A 63 26.89 -9.20 12.77
N LEU A 64 27.53 -9.74 13.82
CA LEU A 64 28.52 -10.80 13.70
C LEU A 64 27.93 -12.14 14.17
N PRO A 65 28.24 -13.26 13.49
CA PRO A 65 27.87 -14.59 13.98
C PRO A 65 28.38 -14.81 15.40
N LEU A 66 27.58 -15.48 16.23
CA LEU A 66 28.06 -15.94 17.53
C LEU A 66 29.28 -16.84 17.32
N LEU A 67 30.40 -16.47 17.95
CA LEU A 67 31.54 -17.36 18.07
C LEU A 67 31.13 -18.58 18.91
N GLN A 68 31.67 -19.76 18.55
CA GLN A 68 31.56 -20.98 19.35
C GLN A 68 31.96 -20.65 20.81
N ASP A 69 31.19 -21.10 21.80
CA ASP A 69 31.39 -20.91 23.25
C ASP A 69 30.90 -19.59 23.91
N ALA A 70 29.94 -18.88 23.30
CA ALA A 70 29.31 -17.72 23.94
C ALA A 70 28.52 -18.10 25.22
N VAL A 71 28.79 -17.40 26.34
CA VAL A 71 28.16 -17.64 27.66
C VAL A 71 26.65 -17.32 27.67
N LYS A 72 26.17 -16.50 26.72
CA LYS A 72 24.74 -16.20 26.53
C LYS A 72 24.38 -16.23 25.05
N TYR A 73 23.38 -17.02 24.70
CA TYR A 73 22.74 -17.00 23.39
C TYR A 73 21.68 -15.88 23.35
N PRO A 74 21.76 -14.91 22.43
CA PRO A 74 20.68 -13.95 22.21
C PRO A 74 19.41 -14.67 21.74
N LYS A 75 18.24 -14.18 22.14
CA LYS A 75 16.96 -14.66 21.58
C LYS A 75 16.86 -14.16 20.13
N GLY A 76 17.11 -15.02 19.14
CA GLY A 76 17.00 -14.65 17.72
C GLY A 76 18.02 -15.32 16.79
N ASN A 77 18.41 -14.60 15.74
CA ASN A 77 19.12 -15.07 14.54
C ASN A 77 20.59 -15.53 14.74
N GLY A 78 21.01 -15.81 15.96
CA GLY A 78 22.38 -16.30 16.22
C GLY A 78 23.49 -15.28 15.98
N THR A 79 23.17 -13.99 15.96
CA THR A 79 24.12 -12.88 15.75
C THR A 79 24.20 -11.96 16.98
N ILE A 80 25.33 -11.26 17.13
CA ILE A 80 25.51 -10.17 18.11
C ILE A 80 25.78 -8.86 17.38
N CYS A 81 25.15 -7.77 17.84
CA CYS A 81 25.45 -6.43 17.34
C CYS A 81 26.80 -5.97 17.92
N SER A 82 27.79 -5.75 17.05
CA SER A 82 29.15 -5.34 17.42
C SER A 82 29.42 -3.87 17.13
N GLY A 83 28.54 -3.18 16.41
CA GLY A 83 28.77 -1.81 15.99
C GLY A 83 27.68 -1.29 15.05
N ILE A 84 27.90 -0.07 14.58
CA ILE A 84 27.04 0.64 13.64
C ILE A 84 27.89 1.02 12.44
N CYS A 85 27.35 0.80 11.25
CA CYS A 85 27.96 1.18 9.98
C CYS A 85 27.11 2.26 9.31
N LEU A 86 27.77 3.29 8.78
CA LEU A 86 27.17 4.26 7.88
C LEU A 86 27.87 4.11 6.54
N GLU A 87 27.15 3.57 5.55
CA GLU A 87 27.69 3.27 4.22
C GLU A 87 26.77 3.90 3.16
N PRO A 88 27.23 4.92 2.42
CA PRO A 88 26.40 5.62 1.46
C PRO A 88 25.73 4.73 0.42
N PHE A 89 26.44 3.72 -0.10
CA PHE A 89 25.86 2.78 -1.07
C PHE A 89 24.65 2.04 -0.50
N ALA A 90 24.78 1.50 0.71
CA ALA A 90 23.70 0.75 1.35
C ALA A 90 22.53 1.64 1.77
N SER A 91 22.81 2.90 2.07
CA SER A 91 21.82 3.91 2.43
C SER A 91 20.87 4.28 1.27
N MET A 92 21.29 4.02 0.02
CA MET A 92 20.46 4.23 -1.16
C MET A 92 19.50 3.08 -1.45
N VAL A 93 19.70 1.90 -0.85
CA VAL A 93 18.91 0.70 -1.15
C VAL A 93 17.59 0.74 -0.39
N ASN A 94 16.47 0.76 -1.13
CA ASN A 94 15.14 0.93 -0.55
C ASN A 94 14.62 -0.31 0.18
N HIS A 95 13.58 -0.11 0.99
CA HIS A 95 12.90 -1.18 1.71
C HIS A 95 12.05 -2.06 0.78
N SER A 96 12.11 -3.38 0.98
CA SER A 96 11.07 -4.32 0.58
C SER A 96 10.75 -5.31 1.71
N CYS A 97 9.47 -5.67 1.84
CA CYS A 97 9.06 -6.80 2.69
C CYS A 97 9.41 -8.16 2.06
N ASP A 98 9.72 -8.18 0.76
CA ASP A 98 10.22 -9.33 -0.01
C ASP A 98 11.46 -8.86 -0.80
N PRO A 99 12.61 -8.69 -0.12
CA PRO A 99 13.79 -8.07 -0.71
C PRO A 99 14.50 -8.99 -1.70
N ASN A 100 15.23 -8.40 -2.64
CA ASN A 100 16.11 -9.16 -3.56
C ASN A 100 17.58 -9.18 -3.15
N SER A 101 17.95 -8.38 -2.14
CA SER A 101 19.30 -8.33 -1.60
C SER A 101 19.32 -8.35 -0.06
N TRP A 102 20.45 -8.77 0.49
CA TRP A 102 20.71 -8.82 1.92
C TRP A 102 22.12 -8.33 2.23
N TRP A 103 22.30 -7.60 3.32
CA TRP A 103 23.63 -7.17 3.76
C TRP A 103 24.18 -8.09 4.85
N THR A 104 25.49 -8.28 4.85
CA THR A 104 26.23 -9.00 5.89
C THR A 104 27.56 -8.31 6.14
N PHE A 105 28.20 -8.63 7.26
CA PHE A 105 29.51 -8.08 7.59
C PHE A 105 30.54 -9.19 7.72
N ASN A 106 31.68 -9.00 7.04
CA ASN A 106 32.89 -9.78 7.26
C ASN A 106 33.90 -8.89 7.99
N GLY A 107 33.85 -8.90 9.32
CA GLY A 107 34.61 -7.95 10.13
C GLY A 107 34.12 -6.52 9.89
N ARG A 108 34.93 -5.69 9.21
CA ARG A 108 34.60 -4.29 8.86
C ARG A 108 34.11 -4.12 7.42
N GLU A 109 34.10 -5.20 6.64
CA GLU A 109 33.65 -5.17 5.25
C GLU A 109 32.14 -5.38 5.20
N LEU A 110 31.40 -4.39 4.69
CA LEU A 110 29.99 -4.56 4.32
C LEU A 110 29.92 -5.32 3.01
N GLN A 111 29.14 -6.39 2.98
CA GLN A 111 28.85 -7.16 1.78
C GLN A 111 27.35 -7.17 1.52
N MET A 112 26.96 -6.81 0.30
CA MET A 112 25.59 -6.93 -0.16
C MET A 112 25.48 -8.09 -1.15
N ARG A 113 24.55 -8.99 -0.90
CA ARG A 113 24.39 -10.24 -1.66
C ARG A 113 22.97 -10.35 -2.19
N ALA A 114 22.83 -10.77 -3.44
CA ALA A 114 21.53 -11.15 -3.99
C ALA A 114 21.01 -12.39 -3.23
N VAL A 115 19.72 -12.41 -2.90
CA VAL A 115 19.03 -13.55 -2.26
C VAL A 115 18.08 -14.29 -3.20
N ARG A 116 17.89 -13.73 -4.40
CA ARG A 116 17.18 -14.33 -5.54
C ARG A 116 17.74 -13.74 -6.83
N ASP A 117 17.33 -14.27 -7.97
CA ASP A 117 17.67 -13.70 -9.27
C ASP A 117 17.13 -12.26 -9.38
N ILE A 118 17.93 -11.37 -9.97
CA ILE A 118 17.65 -9.95 -10.13
C ILE A 118 17.71 -9.61 -11.62
N SER A 119 16.61 -9.15 -12.18
CA SER A 119 16.55 -8.80 -13.61
C SER A 119 17.27 -7.49 -13.89
N ALA A 120 17.77 -7.33 -15.11
CA ALA A 120 18.38 -6.05 -15.53
C ALA A 120 17.35 -4.92 -15.42
N GLY A 121 17.70 -3.86 -14.68
CA GLY A 121 16.82 -2.72 -14.41
C GLY A 121 15.88 -2.90 -13.20
N GLU A 122 15.87 -4.06 -12.54
CA GLU A 122 15.16 -4.24 -11.27
C GLU A 122 15.87 -3.46 -10.16
N GLU A 123 15.08 -2.77 -9.33
CA GLU A 123 15.60 -2.01 -8.19
C GLU A 123 16.17 -2.96 -7.11
N LEU A 124 17.37 -2.68 -6.61
CA LEU A 124 17.90 -3.37 -5.45
C LEU A 124 17.12 -2.96 -4.20
N THR A 125 16.68 -3.95 -3.43
CA THR A 125 15.92 -3.74 -2.19
C THR A 125 16.41 -4.63 -1.06
N MET A 126 16.31 -4.13 0.16
CA MET A 126 16.63 -4.85 1.40
C MET A 126 15.51 -4.68 2.42
N SER A 127 15.50 -5.46 3.52
CA SER A 127 14.48 -5.27 4.56
C SER A 127 14.99 -4.51 5.77
N TYR A 128 14.48 -3.30 5.95
CA TYR A 128 14.77 -2.45 7.11
C TYR A 128 14.18 -2.94 8.44
N ILE A 129 13.26 -3.91 8.39
CA ILE A 129 12.49 -4.37 9.54
C ILE A 129 12.38 -5.89 9.52
N THR A 130 11.99 -6.47 10.65
CA THR A 130 11.62 -7.89 10.69
C THR A 130 10.31 -8.12 9.93
N VAL A 131 10.33 -9.04 8.96
CA VAL A 131 9.18 -9.31 8.07
C VAL A 131 8.17 -10.33 8.64
N SER A 132 8.50 -10.99 9.76
CA SER A 132 7.63 -12.01 10.39
C SER A 132 6.38 -11.44 11.08
N GLY A 133 6.35 -10.13 11.35
CA GLY A 133 5.19 -9.45 11.94
C GLY A 133 4.02 -9.31 10.96
N SER A 134 2.81 -9.04 11.48
CA SER A 134 1.63 -8.73 10.65
C SER A 134 1.81 -7.44 9.84
N TYR A 135 1.03 -7.25 8.77
CA TYR A 135 1.09 -6.02 7.96
C TYR A 135 1.01 -4.75 8.81
N ASN A 136 0.12 -4.71 9.82
CA ASN A 136 -0.05 -3.53 10.67
C ASN A 136 1.20 -3.27 11.52
N ILE A 137 1.81 -4.31 12.10
CA ILE A 137 3.06 -4.20 12.87
C ILE A 137 4.19 -3.71 11.96
N ARG A 138 4.28 -4.22 10.73
CA ARG A 138 5.29 -3.78 9.76
C ARG A 138 5.08 -2.32 9.36
N GLN A 139 3.85 -1.90 9.08
CA GLN A 139 3.53 -0.50 8.77
C GLN A 139 3.86 0.44 9.92
N GLU A 140 3.52 0.06 11.15
CA GLU A 140 3.85 0.85 12.33
C GLU A 140 5.37 0.97 12.51
N SER A 141 6.10 -0.13 12.32
CA SER A 141 7.56 -0.16 12.41
C SER A 141 8.23 0.72 11.35
N LEU A 142 7.72 0.71 10.11
CA LEU A 142 8.20 1.58 9.03
C LEU A 142 7.82 3.03 9.23
N LEU A 143 6.62 3.32 9.73
CA LEU A 143 6.18 4.69 9.97
C LEU A 143 6.95 5.33 11.13
N THR A 144 7.07 4.63 12.25
CA THR A 144 7.76 5.14 13.45
C THR A 144 9.28 5.11 13.31
N GLY A 145 9.82 4.06 12.69
CA GLY A 145 11.26 3.84 12.55
C GLY A 145 11.86 4.42 11.27
N TRP A 146 11.04 4.74 10.26
CA TRP A 146 11.53 5.20 8.95
C TRP A 146 10.72 6.34 8.31
N GLY A 147 9.57 6.72 8.88
CA GLY A 147 8.78 7.87 8.42
C GLY A 147 8.05 7.66 7.09
N PHE A 148 7.79 6.42 6.68
CA PHE A 148 7.03 6.11 5.47
C PHE A 148 6.09 4.91 5.62
N LYS A 149 5.10 4.83 4.73
CA LYS A 149 4.22 3.65 4.57
C LYS A 149 4.68 2.86 3.36
N TYR A 150 4.73 1.54 3.50
CA TYR A 150 5.13 0.66 2.40
C TYR A 150 3.91 -0.05 1.80
N PHE A 151 3.83 -0.05 0.48
CA PHE A 151 2.87 -0.87 -0.25
C PHE A 151 3.66 -1.79 -1.16
N ALA A 152 3.43 -3.10 -1.04
CA ALA A 152 4.09 -4.05 -1.92
C ALA A 152 3.70 -3.77 -3.37
N PRO A 153 4.59 -4.07 -4.33
CA PRO A 153 4.27 -4.00 -5.76
C PRO A 153 3.00 -4.80 -6.08
N ILE A 154 2.27 -4.35 -7.12
CA ILE A 154 1.00 -4.98 -7.50
C ILE A 154 1.20 -6.41 -7.98
N GLU A 155 2.36 -6.68 -8.58
CA GLU A 155 2.82 -7.94 -9.15
C GLU A 155 2.85 -9.03 -8.07
N VAL A 156 3.33 -8.71 -6.86
CA VAL A 156 3.36 -9.66 -5.73
C VAL A 156 1.96 -10.21 -5.42
N TYR A 157 0.94 -9.35 -5.48
CA TYR A 157 -0.44 -9.78 -5.26
C TYR A 157 -1.02 -10.54 -6.45
N GLN A 158 -0.63 -10.17 -7.68
CA GLN A 158 -1.05 -10.83 -8.91
C GLN A 158 -0.48 -12.25 -8.97
N ASP A 159 0.82 -12.43 -8.74
CA ASP A 159 1.48 -13.73 -8.70
C ASP A 159 0.83 -14.65 -7.66
N CYS A 160 0.48 -14.13 -6.49
CA CYS A 160 -0.23 -14.92 -5.47
C CYS A 160 -1.64 -15.33 -5.93
N ILE A 161 -2.36 -14.42 -6.61
CA ILE A 161 -3.68 -14.73 -7.17
C ILE A 161 -3.53 -15.83 -8.24
N ASP A 162 -2.58 -15.68 -9.15
CA ASP A 162 -2.38 -16.60 -10.28
C ASP A 162 -2.03 -18.00 -9.79
N HIS A 163 -1.07 -18.15 -8.86
CA HIS A 163 -0.75 -19.44 -8.25
C HIS A 163 -1.96 -20.12 -7.58
N ILE A 164 -2.83 -19.37 -6.89
CA ILE A 164 -4.02 -19.93 -6.24
C ILE A 164 -5.05 -20.39 -7.29
N LEU A 165 -5.24 -19.61 -8.35
CA LEU A 165 -6.18 -19.95 -9.42
C LEU A 165 -5.67 -21.13 -10.26
N GLU A 166 -4.37 -21.19 -10.55
CA GLU A 166 -3.71 -22.31 -11.24
C GLU A 166 -3.80 -23.61 -10.45
N ALA A 167 -3.77 -23.53 -9.11
CA ALA A 167 -4.03 -24.67 -8.22
C ALA A 167 -5.51 -25.13 -8.22
N GLY A 168 -6.39 -24.48 -9.00
CA GLY A 168 -7.79 -24.88 -9.20
C GLY A 168 -8.77 -24.30 -8.18
N TYR A 169 -8.34 -23.36 -7.33
CA TYR A 169 -9.25 -22.70 -6.39
C TYR A 169 -10.14 -21.67 -7.09
N SER A 170 -11.38 -21.51 -6.61
CA SER A 170 -12.29 -20.47 -7.08
C SER A 170 -11.79 -19.08 -6.73
N ILE A 171 -12.09 -18.09 -7.58
CA ILE A 171 -11.79 -16.66 -7.33
C ILE A 171 -12.46 -16.10 -6.06
N GLY A 172 -13.52 -16.75 -5.58
CA GLY A 172 -14.18 -16.42 -4.31
C GLY A 172 -13.54 -17.04 -3.07
N THR A 173 -12.58 -17.95 -3.23
CA THR A 173 -11.94 -18.66 -2.13
C THR A 173 -10.95 -17.76 -1.42
N TRP A 174 -10.96 -17.74 -0.09
CA TRP A 174 -9.93 -17.05 0.69
C TRP A 174 -8.54 -17.64 0.40
N PRO A 175 -7.48 -16.84 0.19
CA PRO A 175 -7.40 -15.38 0.36
C PRO A 175 -7.64 -14.53 -0.91
N VAL A 176 -8.09 -15.09 -2.03
CA VAL A 176 -8.19 -14.37 -3.33
C VAL A 176 -8.98 -13.05 -3.24
N PRO A 177 -10.18 -12.98 -2.61
CA PRO A 177 -10.87 -11.70 -2.44
C PRO A 177 -10.03 -10.68 -1.65
N HIS A 178 -9.28 -11.13 -0.64
CA HIS A 178 -8.40 -10.25 0.13
C HIS A 178 -7.26 -9.71 -0.74
N LEU A 179 -6.65 -10.54 -1.59
CA LEU A 179 -5.59 -10.13 -2.51
C LEU A 179 -6.09 -9.07 -3.51
N TYR A 180 -7.29 -9.24 -4.09
CA TYR A 180 -7.88 -8.21 -4.95
C TYR A 180 -8.16 -6.88 -4.21
N ARG A 181 -8.49 -6.91 -2.90
CA ARG A 181 -8.58 -5.68 -2.10
C ARG A 181 -7.20 -5.01 -1.95
N GLN A 182 -6.11 -5.78 -1.90
CA GLN A 182 -4.76 -5.23 -1.87
C GLN A 182 -4.36 -4.61 -3.21
N VAL A 183 -4.61 -5.31 -4.32
CA VAL A 183 -4.43 -4.80 -5.69
C VAL A 183 -5.13 -3.45 -5.86
N PHE A 184 -6.42 -3.38 -5.49
CA PHE A 184 -7.19 -2.14 -5.51
C PHE A 184 -6.55 -1.02 -4.68
N ARG A 185 -6.07 -1.33 -3.48
CA ARG A 185 -5.44 -0.35 -2.58
C ARG A 185 -4.15 0.20 -3.17
N VAL A 186 -3.31 -0.64 -3.76
CA VAL A 186 -2.07 -0.24 -4.43
C VAL A 186 -2.40 0.70 -5.59
N GLN A 187 -3.33 0.31 -6.47
CA GLN A 187 -3.73 1.13 -7.63
C GLN A 187 -4.23 2.51 -7.22
N LEU A 188 -5.08 2.62 -6.18
CA LEU A 188 -5.54 3.92 -5.69
C LEU A 188 -4.40 4.78 -5.16
N ASN A 189 -3.49 4.21 -4.37
CA ASN A 189 -2.37 4.95 -3.79
C ASN A 189 -1.36 5.40 -4.85
N SER A 190 -1.24 4.65 -5.95
CA SER A 190 -0.43 5.02 -7.11
C SER A 190 -1.14 5.99 -8.07
N GLY A 191 -2.32 6.51 -7.73
CA GLY A 191 -3.08 7.43 -8.58
C GLY A 191 -3.75 6.80 -9.81
N GLN A 192 -3.75 5.46 -9.90
CA GLN A 192 -4.34 4.72 -11.02
C GLN A 192 -5.85 4.52 -10.84
N LEU A 193 -6.61 5.62 -10.79
CA LEU A 193 -8.04 5.62 -10.50
C LEU A 193 -8.87 4.70 -11.42
N VAL A 194 -8.59 4.74 -12.73
CA VAL A 194 -9.34 3.95 -13.72
C VAL A 194 -9.13 2.46 -13.50
N GLU A 195 -7.88 2.03 -13.29
CA GLU A 195 -7.56 0.63 -13.03
C GLU A 195 -8.13 0.16 -11.69
N ALA A 196 -8.09 1.00 -10.65
CA ALA A 196 -8.75 0.72 -9.38
C ALA A 196 -10.28 0.53 -9.55
N ALA A 197 -10.93 1.34 -10.38
CA ALA A 197 -12.35 1.19 -10.68
C ALA A 197 -12.65 -0.13 -11.41
N LYS A 198 -11.83 -0.52 -12.39
CA LYS A 198 -11.95 -1.82 -13.08
C LYS A 198 -11.77 -3.01 -12.12
N THR A 199 -10.75 -2.95 -11.26
CA THR A 199 -10.52 -3.96 -10.21
C THR A 199 -11.73 -4.07 -9.28
N TRP A 200 -12.33 -2.95 -8.90
CA TRP A 200 -13.50 -2.97 -8.00
C TRP A 200 -14.78 -3.44 -8.71
N LEU A 201 -14.94 -3.17 -10.01
CA LEU A 201 -16.00 -3.77 -10.83
C LEU A 201 -15.88 -5.30 -10.84
N LYS A 202 -14.68 -5.82 -11.08
CA LYS A 202 -14.39 -7.26 -10.98
C LYS A 202 -14.73 -7.79 -9.60
N TYR A 203 -14.27 -7.10 -8.56
CA TYR A 203 -14.51 -7.48 -7.17
C TYR A 203 -16.01 -7.58 -6.86
N TYR A 204 -16.80 -6.58 -7.24
CA TYR A 204 -18.21 -6.51 -6.89
C TYR A 204 -19.07 -7.52 -7.68
N TYR A 205 -18.82 -7.68 -8.98
CA TYR A 205 -19.67 -8.50 -9.87
C TYR A 205 -19.20 -9.94 -10.04
N GLN A 206 -17.91 -10.21 -9.95
CA GLN A 206 -17.35 -11.53 -10.21
C GLN A 206 -16.90 -12.23 -8.92
N ILE A 207 -16.28 -11.51 -7.98
CA ILE A 207 -15.67 -12.11 -6.79
C ILE A 207 -16.66 -12.22 -5.64
N GLN A 208 -17.29 -11.10 -5.26
CA GLN A 208 -18.20 -11.02 -4.12
C GLN A 208 -19.34 -12.05 -4.17
N PRO A 209 -20.00 -12.31 -5.31
CA PRO A 209 -21.13 -13.25 -5.34
C PRO A 209 -20.75 -14.70 -5.10
N VAL A 210 -19.52 -15.09 -5.49
CA VAL A 210 -19.00 -16.46 -5.35
C VAL A 210 -18.07 -16.62 -4.14
N SER A 211 -17.90 -15.58 -3.33
CA SER A 211 -17.04 -15.63 -2.14
C SER A 211 -17.61 -16.49 -1.03
N PHE A 212 -16.73 -17.27 -0.41
CA PHE A 212 -17.04 -18.11 0.74
C PHE A 212 -16.04 -17.90 1.90
N PRO A 213 -16.50 -17.62 3.14
CA PRO A 213 -17.90 -17.40 3.52
C PRO A 213 -18.50 -16.18 2.82
N ARG A 214 -19.83 -16.13 2.71
CA ARG A 214 -20.51 -14.97 2.14
C ARG A 214 -20.24 -13.75 3.03
N PHE A 215 -19.96 -12.61 2.39
CA PHE A 215 -19.77 -11.33 3.07
C PHE A 215 -21.01 -10.95 3.89
N PHE A 216 -20.76 -10.32 5.04
CA PHE A 216 -21.83 -9.78 5.87
C PHE A 216 -22.64 -8.71 5.11
N PRO A 217 -23.93 -8.51 5.45
CA PRO A 217 -24.77 -7.52 4.77
C PRO A 217 -24.17 -6.11 4.72
N ASP A 218 -23.59 -5.64 5.82
CA ASP A 218 -22.95 -4.33 5.95
C ASP A 218 -21.71 -4.21 5.05
N GLU A 219 -20.86 -5.24 4.97
CA GLU A 219 -19.72 -5.26 4.05
C GLU A 219 -20.17 -5.18 2.58
N ARG A 220 -21.27 -5.85 2.21
CA ARG A 220 -21.83 -5.77 0.86
C ARG A 220 -22.37 -4.38 0.53
N VAL A 221 -22.98 -3.71 1.51
CA VAL A 221 -23.40 -2.30 1.39
C VAL A 221 -22.16 -1.40 1.22
N LEU A 222 -21.11 -1.61 2.01
CA LEU A 222 -19.87 -0.85 1.90
C LEU A 222 -19.18 -1.05 0.54
N ASN A 223 -19.17 -2.28 0.01
CA ASN A 223 -18.61 -2.57 -1.31
C ASN A 223 -19.42 -1.91 -2.43
N LEU A 224 -20.75 -1.86 -2.31
CA LEU A 224 -21.62 -1.12 -3.22
C LEU A 224 -21.37 0.39 -3.13
N LYS A 225 -21.23 0.95 -1.92
CA LYS A 225 -20.91 2.36 -1.70
C LYS A 225 -19.58 2.73 -2.35
N LYS A 226 -18.54 1.91 -2.17
CA LYS A 226 -17.25 2.07 -2.86
C LYS A 226 -17.40 2.05 -4.38
N LEU A 227 -18.17 1.11 -4.92
CA LEU A 227 -18.43 1.02 -6.36
C LEU A 227 -19.09 2.30 -6.89
N VAL A 228 -20.13 2.79 -6.22
CA VAL A 228 -20.82 4.05 -6.58
C VAL A 228 -19.84 5.23 -6.56
N SER A 229 -19.02 5.36 -5.52
CA SER A 229 -18.02 6.43 -5.43
C SER A 229 -16.96 6.35 -6.53
N LEU A 230 -16.50 5.14 -6.88
CA LEU A 230 -15.51 4.96 -7.95
C LEU A 230 -16.09 5.30 -9.33
N ILE A 231 -17.33 4.88 -9.62
CA ILE A 231 -17.99 5.21 -10.90
C ILE A 231 -18.17 6.73 -11.02
N ARG A 232 -18.54 7.42 -9.93
CA ARG A 232 -18.59 8.90 -9.89
C ARG A 232 -17.23 9.54 -10.18
N ALA A 233 -16.17 8.99 -9.59
CA ALA A 233 -14.83 9.48 -9.82
C ALA A 233 -14.38 9.27 -11.27
N VAL A 234 -14.75 8.13 -11.89
CA VAL A 234 -14.52 7.85 -13.31
C VAL A 234 -15.30 8.81 -14.21
N GLU A 235 -16.58 9.09 -13.90
CA GLU A 235 -17.41 10.06 -14.61
C GLU A 235 -16.78 11.45 -14.66
N SER A 236 -16.20 11.86 -13.53
CA SER A 236 -15.55 13.17 -13.38
C SER A 236 -14.12 13.19 -13.93
N SER A 237 -13.56 12.03 -14.32
CA SER A 237 -12.18 11.92 -14.78
C SER A 237 -12.06 12.32 -16.24
N GLN A 238 -11.00 13.07 -16.57
CA GLN A 238 -10.62 13.39 -17.95
C GLN A 238 -9.67 12.34 -18.56
N SER A 239 -9.65 11.13 -17.99
CA SER A 239 -8.70 10.10 -18.41
C SER A 239 -9.03 9.61 -19.83
N PRO A 240 -8.03 9.51 -20.73
CA PRO A 240 -8.24 8.95 -22.07
C PRO A 240 -8.59 7.45 -22.05
N LEU A 241 -8.41 6.78 -20.90
CA LEU A 241 -8.78 5.37 -20.71
C LEU A 241 -10.30 5.15 -20.61
N VAL A 242 -11.08 6.22 -20.41
CA VAL A 242 -12.54 6.17 -20.33
C VAL A 242 -13.14 6.43 -21.73
N THR A 243 -13.66 5.36 -22.34
CA THR A 243 -14.27 5.42 -23.69
C THR A 243 -15.56 6.23 -23.73
N GLU A 244 -15.90 6.78 -24.89
CA GLU A 244 -17.14 7.55 -25.09
C GLU A 244 -18.40 6.72 -24.83
N ASP A 245 -18.40 5.43 -25.14
CA ASP A 245 -19.55 4.57 -24.88
C ASP A 245 -19.77 4.36 -23.38
N VAL A 246 -18.69 4.26 -22.60
CA VAL A 246 -18.76 4.23 -21.14
C VAL A 246 -19.30 5.55 -20.58
N LYS A 247 -18.85 6.70 -21.09
CA LYS A 247 -19.36 8.02 -20.65
C LYS A 247 -20.87 8.15 -20.87
N LYS A 248 -21.41 7.63 -21.98
CA LYS A 248 -22.85 7.69 -22.28
C LYS A 248 -23.71 6.91 -21.29
N ILE A 249 -23.23 5.75 -20.81
CA ILE A 249 -24.01 4.86 -19.92
C ILE A 249 -23.84 5.19 -18.43
N ILE A 250 -22.72 5.80 -18.04
CA ILE A 250 -22.36 6.06 -16.65
C ILE A 250 -23.49 6.77 -15.87
N PRO A 251 -24.14 7.84 -16.39
CA PRO A 251 -25.18 8.55 -15.65
C PRO A 251 -26.33 7.64 -15.22
N TYR A 252 -26.78 6.75 -16.11
CA TYR A 252 -27.88 5.82 -15.80
C TYR A 252 -27.44 4.70 -14.88
N VAL A 253 -26.28 4.07 -15.14
CA VAL A 253 -25.73 3.00 -14.29
C VAL A 253 -25.50 3.52 -12.87
N LEU A 254 -24.96 4.73 -12.74
CA LEU A 254 -24.71 5.37 -11.46
C LEU A 254 -26.01 5.68 -10.72
N ALA A 255 -27.04 6.19 -11.41
CA ALA A 255 -28.35 6.44 -10.81
C ALA A 255 -28.98 5.14 -10.28
N TYR A 256 -28.94 4.06 -11.08
CA TYR A 256 -29.46 2.76 -10.69
C TYR A 256 -28.73 2.19 -9.45
N LEU A 257 -27.39 2.24 -9.46
CA LEU A 257 -26.56 1.77 -8.34
C LEU A 257 -26.75 2.62 -7.08
N SER A 258 -26.88 3.94 -7.21
CA SER A 258 -27.13 4.85 -6.08
C SER A 258 -28.49 4.57 -5.43
N ARG A 259 -29.53 4.29 -6.24
CA ARG A 259 -30.84 3.86 -5.71
C ARG A 259 -30.78 2.48 -5.07
N ARG A 260 -30.02 1.54 -5.67
CA ARG A 260 -29.74 0.23 -5.07
C ARG A 260 -29.05 0.40 -3.72
N LEU A 261 -28.09 1.31 -3.60
CA LEU A 261 -27.39 1.62 -2.36
C LEU A 261 -28.38 2.08 -1.28
N CYS A 262 -29.22 3.08 -1.57
CA CYS A 262 -30.26 3.54 -0.63
C CYS A 262 -31.14 2.38 -0.14
N ARG A 263 -31.63 1.53 -1.07
CA ARG A 263 -32.46 0.37 -0.73
C ARG A 263 -31.73 -0.64 0.15
N GLN A 264 -30.46 -0.93 -0.13
CA GLN A 264 -29.68 -1.91 0.62
C GLN A 264 -29.28 -1.36 1.99
N THR A 265 -28.94 -0.07 2.10
CA THR A 265 -28.67 0.61 3.37
C THR A 265 -29.88 0.55 4.29
N LYS A 266 -31.08 0.92 3.79
CA LYS A 266 -32.34 0.83 4.55
C LYS A 266 -32.63 -0.59 5.03
N LYS A 267 -32.39 -1.60 4.17
CA LYS A 267 -32.55 -3.02 4.54
C LYS A 267 -31.54 -3.52 5.56
N CYS A 268 -30.32 -2.97 5.55
CA CYS A 268 -29.23 -3.43 6.39
C CYS A 268 -29.24 -2.78 7.78
N PHE A 269 -29.52 -1.46 7.85
CA PHE A 269 -29.38 -0.68 9.07
C PHE A 269 -30.72 -0.17 9.64
N GLY A 270 -31.78 -0.16 8.85
CA GLY A 270 -33.06 0.48 9.20
C GLY A 270 -33.28 1.77 8.38
N ALA A 271 -34.54 2.08 8.10
CA ALA A 271 -34.91 3.22 7.25
C ALA A 271 -34.85 4.57 7.96
N ASP A 272 -34.90 4.55 9.29
CA ASP A 272 -34.87 5.66 10.25
C ASP A 272 -33.45 5.99 10.76
N THR A 273 -32.42 5.39 10.15
CA THR A 273 -31.03 5.65 10.52
C THR A 273 -30.44 6.86 9.79
N GLU A 274 -29.54 7.58 10.45
CA GLU A 274 -28.78 8.70 9.86
C GLU A 274 -28.03 8.27 8.58
N ILE A 275 -27.56 7.02 8.52
CA ILE A 275 -26.87 6.47 7.34
C ILE A 275 -27.85 6.32 6.17
N ALA A 276 -29.08 5.85 6.43
CA ALA A 276 -30.10 5.71 5.39
C ALA A 276 -30.56 7.08 4.86
N GLU A 277 -30.76 8.05 5.75
CA GLU A 277 -31.08 9.43 5.39
C GLU A 277 -29.95 10.06 4.57
N PHE A 278 -28.69 9.88 5.00
CA PHE A 278 -27.52 10.38 4.29
C PHE A 278 -27.48 9.89 2.83
N GLU A 279 -27.64 8.58 2.60
CA GLU A 279 -27.61 8.04 1.22
C GLU A 279 -28.76 8.58 0.36
N GLU A 280 -29.94 8.81 0.94
CA GLU A 280 -31.10 9.38 0.24
C GLU A 280 -30.90 10.85 -0.12
N VAL A 281 -30.33 11.65 0.79
CA VAL A 281 -29.92 13.03 0.52
C VAL A 281 -28.87 13.08 -0.59
N GLN A 282 -27.88 12.18 -0.58
CA GLN A 282 -26.87 12.12 -1.66
C GLN A 282 -27.48 11.77 -3.02
N LEU A 283 -28.45 10.84 -3.06
CA LEU A 283 -29.18 10.49 -4.27
C LEU A 283 -29.95 11.70 -4.82
N GLN A 284 -30.70 12.39 -3.96
CA GLN A 284 -31.48 13.58 -4.35
C GLN A 284 -30.59 14.74 -4.81
N LYS A 285 -29.46 14.98 -4.14
CA LYS A 285 -28.51 16.03 -4.53
C LYS A 285 -27.95 15.80 -5.93
N TYR A 286 -27.69 14.55 -6.29
CA TYR A 286 -27.02 14.22 -7.55
C TYR A 286 -28.01 14.04 -8.72
N PHE A 287 -29.20 13.49 -8.47
CA PHE A 287 -30.15 13.14 -9.53
C PHE A 287 -31.52 13.85 -9.44
N GLY A 288 -31.71 14.73 -8.44
CA GLY A 288 -32.99 15.41 -8.21
C GLY A 288 -34.09 14.48 -7.69
N GLN A 289 -35.35 14.84 -7.95
CA GLN A 289 -36.50 13.98 -7.64
C GLN A 289 -36.53 12.78 -8.60
N CYS A 290 -36.25 11.60 -8.05
CA CYS A 290 -36.05 10.36 -8.80
C CYS A 290 -37.37 9.85 -9.42
N THR A 291 -37.47 9.81 -10.76
CA THR A 291 -38.62 9.23 -11.47
C THR A 291 -38.51 7.70 -11.60
N ASP A 292 -39.64 7.01 -11.78
CA ASP A 292 -39.69 5.54 -11.88
C ASP A 292 -38.93 4.95 -13.08
N GLY A 293 -38.55 5.77 -14.07
CA GLY A 293 -37.76 5.37 -15.23
C GLY A 293 -36.35 4.82 -14.89
N LEU A 294 -35.86 5.07 -13.68
CA LEU A 294 -34.56 4.60 -13.18
C LEU A 294 -34.58 3.18 -12.58
N ASN A 295 -35.73 2.49 -12.57
CA ASN A 295 -35.85 1.09 -12.10
C ASN A 295 -35.85 0.05 -13.22
N ASN A 296 -35.48 0.42 -14.45
CA ASN A 296 -35.49 -0.53 -15.56
C ASN A 296 -34.31 -1.50 -15.45
N ARG A 297 -34.53 -2.65 -14.83
CA ARG A 297 -33.53 -3.72 -14.66
C ARG A 297 -33.02 -4.25 -16.00
N THR A 298 -33.86 -4.32 -17.03
CA THR A 298 -33.45 -4.78 -18.37
C THR A 298 -32.44 -3.84 -18.99
N ARG A 299 -32.73 -2.53 -18.96
CA ARG A 299 -31.80 -1.49 -19.41
C ARG A 299 -30.50 -1.52 -18.62
N TYR A 300 -30.59 -1.65 -17.29
CA TYR A 300 -29.41 -1.76 -16.45
C TYR A 300 -28.52 -2.94 -16.83
N LYS A 301 -29.10 -4.13 -17.07
CA LYS A 301 -28.33 -5.30 -17.52
C LYS A 301 -27.58 -5.07 -18.83
N GLN A 302 -28.19 -4.35 -19.77
CA GLN A 302 -27.56 -4.02 -21.05
C GLN A 302 -26.42 -3.02 -20.86
N GLU A 303 -26.65 -1.94 -20.13
CA GLU A 303 -25.66 -0.87 -19.94
C GLU A 303 -24.51 -1.29 -19.02
N VAL A 304 -24.80 -1.99 -17.91
CA VAL A 304 -23.74 -2.48 -17.01
C VAL A 304 -22.84 -3.51 -17.70
N LYS A 305 -23.37 -4.25 -18.69
CA LYS A 305 -22.54 -5.16 -19.50
C LYS A 305 -21.47 -4.40 -20.28
N VAL A 306 -21.83 -3.27 -20.89
CA VAL A 306 -20.85 -2.40 -21.58
C VAL A 306 -19.78 -1.90 -20.61
N LEU A 307 -20.17 -1.52 -19.38
CA LEU A 307 -19.22 -1.12 -18.34
C LEU A 307 -18.30 -2.27 -17.90
N LEU A 308 -18.82 -3.49 -17.79
CA LEU A 308 -18.06 -4.69 -17.41
C LEU A 308 -17.11 -5.13 -18.52
N ASP A 309 -17.55 -5.09 -19.78
CA ASP A 309 -16.73 -5.39 -20.95
C ASP A 309 -15.54 -4.40 -21.03
N TRP A 310 -15.79 -3.10 -20.80
CA TRP A 310 -14.72 -2.09 -20.68
C TRP A 310 -13.73 -2.37 -19.54
N ALA A 311 -14.20 -2.94 -18.44
CA ALA A 311 -13.36 -3.31 -17.31
C ALA A 311 -12.66 -4.67 -17.47
N GLY A 312 -12.86 -5.37 -18.59
CA GLY A 312 -12.33 -6.72 -18.79
C GLY A 312 -12.95 -7.77 -17.86
N VAL A 313 -14.16 -7.53 -17.35
CA VAL A 313 -14.85 -8.42 -16.43
C VAL A 313 -15.81 -9.33 -17.19
N SER A 314 -15.40 -10.59 -17.36
CA SER A 314 -16.19 -11.63 -18.02
C SER A 314 -16.87 -12.57 -17.01
N ASN A 315 -17.79 -13.41 -17.50
CA ASN A 315 -18.42 -14.50 -16.73
C ASN A 315 -19.21 -14.07 -15.47
N VAL A 316 -19.89 -12.92 -15.55
CA VAL A 316 -20.77 -12.47 -14.45
C VAL A 316 -22.08 -13.28 -14.44
N LEU A 317 -22.45 -13.80 -13.27
CA LEU A 317 -23.69 -14.55 -13.09
C LEU A 317 -24.92 -13.66 -13.37
N LYS A 318 -25.81 -14.11 -14.26
CA LYS A 318 -27.02 -13.37 -14.67
C LYS A 318 -28.00 -13.07 -13.52
N SER A 319 -27.93 -13.84 -12.43
CA SER A 319 -28.69 -13.64 -11.20
C SER A 319 -28.29 -12.36 -10.46
N ASP A 320 -27.03 -11.94 -10.63
CA ASP A 320 -26.38 -10.92 -9.79
C ASP A 320 -26.41 -9.53 -10.45
N LEU A 321 -26.81 -9.49 -11.73
CA LEU A 321 -27.16 -8.29 -12.51
C LEU A 321 -28.62 -7.85 -12.29
#